data_AF-A0A9P6XND0-F1
#
_entry.id   AF-A0A9P6XND0-F1
#
_cell.length_a   1.000
_cell.length_b   1.000
_cell.length_c   1.000
_cell.angle_alpha   90.00
_cell.angle_beta   90.00
_cell.angle_gamma   90.00
#
_symmetry.space_group_name_H-M   'P 1'
#
loop_
_entity.id
_entity.type
_entity.pdbx_description
1 polymer ?
#
loop_
_entity_poly.entity_id
_entity_poly.type
_entity_poly.pdbx_seq_one_letter_code
_entity_poly.pdbx_strand_id
1 'polypeptide(L)' 'MDSEEATLKRAMVACSSRVIVAAATEKLGARGNWQIASLDEIDDLVLTTSAPPALAARFRAAGITVHPTLP' A
#
# COMPACT_ATOMS: atom_id res chain seq x y z
N MET A 1 9.81 -8.33 -11.63
CA MET A 1 8.77 -8.95 -10.78
C MET A 1 8.09 -9.96 -11.65
N ASP A 2 8.40 -11.20 -11.34
CA ASP A 2 8.00 -12.38 -12.07
C ASP A 2 6.68 -12.91 -11.49
N SER A 3 5.95 -13.71 -12.25
CA SER A 3 4.62 -14.22 -11.83
C SER A 3 4.67 -15.03 -10.53
N GLU A 4 5.76 -15.75 -10.29
CA GLU A 4 6.02 -16.47 -9.04
C GLU A 4 6.16 -15.52 -7.85
N GLU A 5 6.89 -14.41 -8.02
CA GLU A 5 7.08 -13.41 -6.98
C GLU A 5 5.76 -12.71 -6.61
N ALA A 6 4.91 -12.45 -7.61
CA ALA A 6 3.58 -11.90 -7.39
C ALA A 6 2.67 -12.87 -6.61
N THR A 7 2.76 -14.15 -6.92
CA THR A 7 1.96 -15.20 -6.26
C THR A 7 2.39 -15.39 -4.82
N LEU A 8 3.69 -15.40 -4.55
CA LEU A 8 4.24 -15.44 -3.19
C LEU A 8 3.76 -14.24 -2.36
N LYS A 9 3.85 -13.03 -2.92
CA LYS A 9 3.40 -11.82 -2.21
C LYS A 9 1.90 -11.82 -1.88
N ARG A 10 1.05 -12.37 -2.77
CA ARG A 10 -0.38 -12.57 -2.48
C ARG A 10 -0.61 -13.57 -1.36
N ALA A 11 0.13 -14.69 -1.36
CA ALA A 11 0.03 -15.66 -0.28
C ALA A 11 0.47 -15.06 1.07
N MET A 12 1.50 -14.21 1.07
CA MET A 12 1.92 -13.47 2.26
C MET A 12 0.82 -12.55 2.78
N VAL A 13 0.17 -11.78 1.90
CA VAL A 13 -0.97 -10.89 2.26
C VAL A 13 -2.10 -11.71 2.87
N ALA A 14 -2.51 -12.81 2.21
CA ALA A 14 -3.62 -13.66 2.66
C ALA A 14 -3.37 -14.34 4.02
N CYS A 15 -2.13 -14.66 4.36
CA CYS A 15 -1.76 -15.29 5.63
C CYS A 15 -1.37 -14.28 6.73
N SER A 16 -1.36 -12.98 6.43
CA SER A 16 -0.96 -11.95 7.39
C SER A 16 -2.15 -11.47 8.21
N SER A 17 -1.95 -11.32 9.52
CA SER A 17 -2.93 -10.67 10.39
C SER A 17 -2.94 -9.15 10.25
N ARG A 18 -1.90 -8.58 9.63
CA ARG A 18 -1.75 -7.16 9.36
C ARG A 18 -0.83 -6.91 8.18
N VAL A 19 -1.22 -6.02 7.27
CA VAL A 19 -0.50 -5.71 6.03
C VAL A 19 -0.11 -4.23 6.03
N ILE A 20 1.20 -3.99 6.02
CA ILE A 20 1.78 -2.65 6.02
C ILE A 20 2.50 -2.43 4.69
N VAL A 21 2.11 -1.39 3.96
CA VAL A 21 2.73 -1.00 2.70
C VAL A 21 3.59 0.23 2.92
N ALA A 22 4.90 0.12 2.69
CA ALA A 22 5.80 1.27 2.65
C ALA A 22 6.01 1.71 1.19
N ALA A 23 5.69 2.97 0.89
CA ALA A 23 5.80 3.51 -0.46
C ALA A 23 6.36 4.94 -0.46
N ALA A 24 7.14 5.28 -1.49
CA ALA A 24 7.47 6.66 -1.76
C ALA A 24 6.23 7.40 -2.27
N THR A 25 6.01 8.64 -1.81
CA THR A 25 4.82 9.44 -2.13
C THR A 25 4.61 9.63 -3.64
N GLU A 26 5.70 9.72 -4.40
CA GLU A 26 5.71 9.81 -5.87
C GLU A 26 5.14 8.58 -6.59
N LYS A 27 5.05 7.43 -5.91
CA LYS A 27 4.47 6.20 -6.45
C LYS A 27 2.98 6.08 -6.18
N LEU A 28 2.39 7.00 -5.41
CA LEU A 28 0.97 6.95 -5.11
C LEU A 28 0.15 7.33 -6.34
N GLY A 29 -0.75 6.43 -6.76
CA GLY A 29 -1.55 6.59 -7.97
C GLY A 29 -0.85 6.12 -9.26
N ALA A 30 0.42 5.73 -9.19
CA ALA A 30 1.08 5.04 -10.30
C ALA A 30 0.51 3.62 -10.44
N ARG A 31 0.29 3.17 -11.68
CA ARG A 31 -0.12 1.79 -11.96
C ARG A 31 1.12 0.91 -12.00
N GLY A 32 1.24 0.00 -11.04
CA GLY A 32 2.20 -1.10 -11.13
C GLY A 32 1.75 -2.14 -12.18
N ASN A 33 2.71 -2.88 -12.73
CA ASN A 33 2.42 -3.94 -13.71
C ASN A 33 1.61 -5.11 -13.14
N TRP A 34 1.49 -5.21 -11.82
CA TRP A 34 0.82 -6.29 -11.12
C TRP A 34 0.16 -5.79 -9.84
N GLN A 35 -1.09 -6.22 -9.60
CA GLN A 35 -1.79 -5.97 -8.33
C GLN A 35 -1.48 -7.11 -7.35
N ILE A 36 -0.89 -6.76 -6.21
CA ILE A 36 -0.48 -7.69 -5.15
C ILE A 36 -1.50 -7.71 -4.00
N ALA A 37 -2.04 -6.56 -3.64
CA ALA A 37 -3.07 -6.41 -2.63
C ALA A 37 -4.09 -5.39 -3.11
N SER A 38 -5.36 -5.61 -2.77
CA SER A 38 -6.44 -4.66 -2.90
C SER A 38 -6.39 -3.65 -1.75
N LEU A 39 -7.08 -2.51 -1.87
CA LEU A 39 -7.01 -1.47 -0.83
C LEU A 39 -7.62 -1.93 0.51
N ASP A 40 -8.59 -2.83 0.46
CA ASP A 40 -9.23 -3.46 1.60
C ASP A 40 -8.35 -4.51 2.31
N GLU A 41 -7.28 -4.96 1.67
CA GLU A 41 -6.30 -5.90 2.24
C GLU A 41 -5.12 -5.17 2.91
N ILE A 42 -5.13 -3.83 2.93
CA ILE A 42 -4.05 -3.01 3.50
C ILE A 42 -4.55 -2.34 4.79
N ASP A 43 -3.82 -2.51 5.88
CA ASP A 43 -4.15 -1.88 7.16
C ASP A 43 -3.45 -0.52 7.31
N ASP A 44 -2.17 -0.46 6.93
CA ASP A 44 -1.33 0.70 7.12
C ASP A 44 -0.54 1.05 5.86
N LEU A 45 -0.52 2.33 5.52
CA LEU A 45 0.30 2.91 4.46
C LEU A 45 1.32 3.85 5.07
N VAL A 46 2.60 3.47 5.01
CA VAL A 46 3.73 4.27 5.45
C VAL A 46 4.33 4.98 4.25
N LEU A 47 4.46 6.31 4.35
CA LEU A 47 4.94 7.14 3.27
C LEU A 47 6.23 7.85 3.64
N THR A 48 7.18 7.88 2.71
CA THR A 48 8.45 8.58 2.89
C THR A 48 8.28 10.08 3.16
N THR A 49 7.19 10.67 2.65
CA THR A 49 6.78 12.05 2.93
C THR A 49 5.26 12.13 3.10
N SER A 50 4.71 13.33 3.32
CA SER A 50 3.25 13.49 3.40
C SER A 50 2.56 13.23 2.06
N ALA A 51 1.52 12.38 2.05
CA ALA A 51 0.66 12.21 0.89
C ALA A 51 -0.11 13.50 0.54
N PRO A 52 -0.41 13.73 -0.75
CA PRO A 52 -1.37 14.75 -1.16
C PRO A 52 -2.71 14.54 -0.43
N PRO A 53 -3.36 15.60 0.10
CA PRO A 53 -4.55 15.47 0.94
C PRO A 53 -5.69 14.67 0.30
N ALA A 54 -5.93 14.87 -0.99
CA ALA A 54 -6.97 14.16 -1.74
C ALA A 54 -6.71 12.64 -1.80
N LEU A 55 -5.44 12.26 -1.91
CA LEU A 55 -5.04 10.86 -2.03
C LEU A 55 -5.01 10.18 -0.66
N ALA A 56 -4.54 10.88 0.37
CA ALA A 56 -4.64 10.43 1.75
C ALA A 56 -6.11 10.23 2.18
N ALA A 57 -7.01 11.12 1.77
CA ALA A 57 -8.45 10.98 2.03
C ALA A 57 -9.03 9.71 1.39
N ARG A 58 -8.61 9.36 0.17
CA ARG A 58 -9.04 8.12 -0.51
C ARG A 58 -8.56 6.87 0.22
N PHE A 59 -7.32 6.84 0.68
CA PHE A 59 -6.79 5.71 1.46
C PHE A 59 -7.52 5.56 2.80
N ARG A 60 -7.73 6.67 3.52
CA ARG A 60 -8.50 6.65 4.77
C ARG A 60 -9.95 6.22 4.56
N ALA A 61 -10.59 6.65 3.47
CA ALA A 61 -11.95 6.22 3.13
C ALA A 61 -12.02 4.71 2.81
N ALA A 62 -10.91 4.09 2.40
CA ALA A 62 -10.79 2.65 2.23
C ALA A 62 -10.45 1.90 3.53
N GLY A 63 -10.38 2.59 4.68
CA GLY A 63 -10.03 1.99 5.98
C GLY A 63 -8.54 1.96 6.30
N ILE A 64 -7.69 2.46 5.40
CA ILE A 64 -6.23 2.40 5.55
C ILE A 64 -5.74 3.55 6.44
N THR A 65 -4.91 3.21 7.43
CA THR A 65 -4.22 4.21 8.25
C THR A 65 -3.00 4.74 7.52
N VAL A 66 -2.93 6.06 7.29
CA VAL A 66 -1.82 6.68 6.55
C VAL A 66 -0.84 7.34 7.52
N HIS A 67 0.41 6.87 7.51
CA HIS A 67 1.51 7.34 8.36
C HIS A 67 2.55 8.10 7.52
N PRO A 68 2.71 9.42 7.70
CA PRO A 68 3.86 10.13 7.18
C PRO A 68 5.09 9.83 8.04
N THR A 69 6.23 9.49 7.45
CA THR A 69 7.51 9.51 8.17
C THR A 69 8.04 10.94 8.20
N LEU A 70 8.43 11.44 9.37
CA LEU A 70 9.33 12.59 9.44
C LEU A 70 10.71 12.16 8.93
N PRO A 71 11.42 13.03 8.17
CA PRO A 71 12.77 12.75 7.69
C PRO A 71 13.77 12.61 8.85
#